data_AF-A0A2H0QAB9-F1
#
_entry.id   AF-A0A2H0QAB9-F1
#
_cell.length_a   1.000
_cell.length_b   1.000
_cell.length_c   1.000
_cell.angle_alpha   90.00
_cell.angle_beta   90.00
_cell.angle_gamma   90.00
#
_symmetry.space_group_name_H-M   'P 1'
#
loop_
_entity.id
_entity.type
_entity.pdbx_description
1 polymer ?
#
loop_
_entity_poly.entity_id
_entity_poly.type
_entity_poly.pdbx_seq_one_letter_code
_entity_poly.pdbx_strand_id
1 'polypeptide(L)' 'MASFQERILETIQTDFEQIKKMPADKNQRNECNILLKRIESAKKLFLADASLTAKLVDIEKKINSFKEGR' A
#
# COMPACT_ATOMS: atom_id res chain seq x y z
N MET A 1 19.92 0.07 -10.50
CA MET A 1 18.59 -0.12 -11.12
C MET A 1 17.70 -0.75 -10.06
N ALA A 2 16.56 -0.13 -9.72
CA ALA A 2 15.62 -0.74 -8.78
C ALA A 2 15.06 -2.04 -9.36
N SER A 3 15.02 -3.10 -8.56
CA SER A 3 14.41 -4.37 -8.92
C SER A 3 12.91 -4.19 -9.18
N PHE A 4 12.29 -5.13 -9.89
CA PHE A 4 10.85 -5.13 -10.15
C PHE A 4 10.03 -5.01 -8.85
N GLN A 5 10.48 -5.67 -7.79
CA GLN A 5 9.78 -5.70 -6.50
C GLN A 5 9.91 -4.36 -5.76
N GLU A 6 11.06 -3.70 -5.84
CA GLU A 6 11.26 -2.35 -5.30
C GLU A 6 10.39 -1.33 -6.02
N ARG A 7 10.25 -1.42 -7.35
CA ARG A 7 9.35 -0.54 -8.11
C ARG A 7 7.89 -0.69 -7.71
N ILE A 8 7.43 -1.90 -7.44
CA ILE A 8 6.07 -2.13 -6.93
C ILE A 8 5.91 -1.44 -5.57
N LEU A 9 6.91 -1.53 -4.70
CA LEU A 9 6.87 -0.93 -3.38
C LEU A 9 6.84 0.61 -3.45
N GLU A 10 7.67 1.21 -4.30
CA GLU A 10 7.65 2.65 -4.60
C GLU A 10 6.29 3.10 -5.17
N THR A 11 5.71 2.30 -6.06
CA THR A 11 4.40 2.60 -6.65
C THR A 11 3.30 2.58 -5.58
N ILE A 12 3.29 1.56 -4.72
CA ILE A 12 2.34 1.46 -3.60
C ILE A 12 2.47 2.66 -2.65
N GLN A 13 3.70 3.08 -2.36
CA GLN A 13 3.94 4.26 -1.52
C GLN A 13 3.43 5.54 -2.19
N THR A 14 3.70 5.70 -3.48
CA THR A 14 3.25 6.87 -4.26
C THR A 14 1.73 6.92 -4.33
N ASP A 15 1.07 5.79 -4.60
CA ASP A 15 -0.39 5.66 -4.60
C ASP A 15 -0.96 6.08 -3.23
N PHE A 16 -0.35 5.63 -2.12
CA PHE A 16 -0.81 6.01 -0.79
C PHE A 16 -0.71 7.52 -0.53
N GLU A 17 0.40 8.15 -0.93
CA GLU A 17 0.58 9.60 -0.77
C GLU A 17 -0.40 10.40 -1.65
N GLN A 18 -0.78 9.89 -2.82
CA GLN A 18 -1.83 10.48 -3.64
C GLN A 18 -3.20 10.35 -2.98
N ILE A 19 -3.53 9.17 -2.43
CA ILE A 19 -4.80 8.93 -1.74
C ILE A 19 -4.95 9.85 -0.53
N LYS A 20 -3.88 10.10 0.24
CA LYS A 20 -3.91 11.04 1.38
C LYS A 20 -4.35 12.46 1.01
N LYS A 21 -4.05 12.89 -0.22
CA LYS A 21 -4.40 14.22 -0.75
C LYS A 21 -5.82 14.28 -1.29
N MET A 22 -6.51 13.14 -1.44
CA MET A 22 -7.91 13.11 -1.86
C MET A 22 -8.84 13.66 -0.76
N PRO A 23 -10.01 14.20 -1.12
CA PRO A 23 -11.06 14.54 -0.17
C PRO A 23 -11.42 13.35 0.73
N ALA A 24 -11.74 13.62 1.99
CA ALA A 24 -12.12 12.59 2.96
C ALA A 24 -13.56 12.10 2.72
N ASP A 25 -13.75 11.31 1.66
CA ASP A 25 -15.04 10.82 1.22
C ASP A 25 -15.05 9.29 0.97
N LYS A 26 -16.17 8.79 0.46
CA LYS A 26 -16.34 7.38 0.10
C LYS A 26 -15.33 6.94 -0.96
N ASN A 27 -14.92 7.82 -1.88
CA ASN A 27 -13.99 7.47 -2.94
C ASN A 27 -12.60 7.24 -2.37
N GLN A 28 -12.12 8.10 -1.46
CA GLN A 28 -10.85 7.88 -0.79
C GLN A 28 -10.84 6.56 -0.01
N ARG A 29 -11.91 6.23 0.73
CA ARG A 29 -12.01 4.94 1.42
C ARG A 29 -11.98 3.75 0.45
N ASN A 30 -12.59 3.88 -0.72
CA ASN A 30 -12.55 2.87 -1.78
C ASN A 30 -11.14 2.71 -2.34
N GLU A 31 -10.43 3.80 -2.60
CA GLU A 31 -9.04 3.76 -3.07
C GLU A 31 -8.11 3.11 -2.04
N CYS A 32 -8.27 3.40 -0.75
CA CYS A 32 -7.57 2.68 0.31
C CYS A 32 -7.83 1.16 0.24
N ASN A 33 -9.08 0.74 0.03
CA ASN A 33 -9.42 -0.69 -0.11
C ASN A 33 -8.77 -1.34 -1.34
N ILE A 34 -8.71 -0.63 -2.46
CA ILE A 34 -8.04 -1.10 -3.69
C ILE A 34 -6.54 -1.25 -3.43
N LEU A 35 -5.92 -0.25 -2.80
CA LEU A 35 -4.50 -0.29 -2.46
C LEU A 35 -4.15 -1.42 -1.48
N LEU A 36 -5.00 -1.68 -0.49
CA LEU A 36 -4.85 -2.82 0.42
C LEU A 36 -4.87 -4.17 -0.32
N LYS A 37 -5.78 -4.36 -1.28
CA LYS A 37 -5.82 -5.58 -2.13
C LYS A 37 -4.55 -5.73 -2.98
N ARG A 38 -4.01 -4.61 -3.49
CA ARG A 38 -2.73 -4.59 -4.22
C ARG A 38 -1.57 -5.01 -3.31
N ILE A 39 -1.54 -4.51 -2.07
CA ILE A 39 -0.54 -4.91 -1.08
C ILE A 39 -0.63 -6.40 -0.75
N GLU A 40 -1.83 -6.94 -0.55
CA GLU A 40 -2.01 -8.37 -0.32
C GLU A 40 -1.46 -9.22 -1.49
N SER A 41 -1.70 -8.78 -2.72
CA SER A 41 -1.17 -9.44 -3.92
C SER A 41 0.36 -9.33 -3.99
N ALA A 42 0.92 -8.16 -3.68
CA ALA A 42 2.36 -7.94 -3.64
C ALA A 42 3.05 -8.80 -2.57
N LYS A 43 2.44 -8.96 -1.39
CA LYS A 43 2.96 -9.86 -0.34
C LYS A 43 3.03 -11.31 -0.80
N LYS A 44 2.02 -11.78 -1.54
CA LYS A 44 2.03 -13.14 -2.13
C LYS A 44 3.14 -13.29 -3.17
N LEU A 45 3.41 -12.26 -3.97
CA LEU A 45 4.50 -12.26 -4.95
C LEU A 45 5.89 -12.18 -4.29
N PHE A 46 6.00 -11.54 -3.12
CA PHE A 46 7.27 -11.32 -2.43
C PHE A 46 7.49 -12.29 -1.26
N LEU A 47 6.75 -13.40 -1.20
CA LEU A 47 6.81 -14.39 -0.12
C LEU A 47 8.25 -14.89 0.20
N ALA A 48 9.13 -14.92 -0.81
CA ALA A 48 10.53 -15.30 -0.65
C ALA A 48 11.43 -14.19 -0.07
N ASP A 49 10.99 -12.94 -0.06
CA ASP A 49 11.72 -11.78 0.45
C ASP A 49 11.03 -11.23 1.72
N ALA A 50 11.54 -11.66 2.87
CA ALA A 50 11.02 -11.27 4.17
C ALA A 50 11.16 -9.76 4.43
N SER A 51 12.19 -9.10 3.88
CA SER A 51 12.43 -7.66 4.06
C SER A 51 11.39 -6.83 3.32
N LEU A 52 11.13 -7.16 2.05
CA LEU A 52 10.09 -6.51 1.26
C LEU A 52 8.69 -6.80 1.82
N THR A 53 8.45 -8.03 2.27
CA THR A 53 7.19 -8.39 2.92
C THR A 53 6.96 -7.59 4.20
N ALA A 54 7.98 -7.41 5.04
CA ALA A 54 7.89 -6.59 6.25
C ALA A 54 7.55 -5.12 5.92
N LYS A 55 8.18 -4.54 4.89
CA LYS A 55 7.87 -3.18 4.43
C LYS A 55 6.41 -3.07 3.95
N LEU A 56 5.90 -4.06 3.21
CA LEU A 56 4.50 -4.09 2.78
C LEU A 56 3.52 -4.19 3.95
N VAL A 57 3.85 -4.97 4.99
CA VAL A 57 3.05 -5.06 6.22
C VAL A 57 3.01 -3.71 6.95
N ASP A 58 4.13 -2.99 7.02
CA ASP A 58 4.17 -1.65 7.63
C ASP A 58 3.30 -0.64 6.87
N ILE A 59 3.36 -0.66 5.54
CA ILE A 59 2.52 0.19 4.69
C ILE A 59 1.03 -0.15 4.88
N GLU A 60 0.68 -1.44 4.90
CA GLU A 60 -0.70 -1.88 5.15
C GLU A 60 -1.25 -1.36 6.48
N LYS A 61 -0.47 -1.46 7.56
CA LYS A 61 -0.85 -0.90 8.86
C LYS A 61 -1.11 0.60 8.79
N LYS A 62 -0.24 1.36 8.13
CA LYS A 62 -0.40 2.80 7.93
C LYS A 62 -1.68 3.14 7.16
N ILE A 63 -2.02 2.38 6.12
CA ILE A 63 -3.26 2.58 5.34
C ILE A 63 -4.49 2.25 6.18
N ASN A 64 -4.47 1.15 6.94
CA ASN A 64 -5.57 0.79 7.84
C ASN A 64 -5.80 1.84 8.91
N SER A 65 -4.75 2.30 9.60
CA SER A 65 -4.86 3.40 10.58
C SER A 65 -5.38 4.69 9.95
N PHE A 66 -4.93 5.03 8.73
CA PHE A 66 -5.42 6.20 8.00
C PHE A 66 -6.91 6.08 7.65
N LYS A 67 -7.35 4.89 7.23
CA LYS A 67 -8.73 4.60 6.85
C LYS A 67 -9.67 4.60 8.07
N GLU A 68 -9.23 4.07 9.22
CA GLU A 68 -10.01 3.98 10.45
C GLU A 68 -10.05 5.30 11.24
N GLY A 69 -9.01 6.13 11.13
CA GLY A 69 -8.92 7.44 11.78
C GLY A 69 -9.74 8.56 11.15
N ARG A 70 -10.57 8.27 10.14
CA ARG A 70 -11.47 9.21 9.44
C ARG A 70 -12.86 8.62 9.31
#